data_AF-A0A7S3EGW7-F1
#
_entry.id   AF-A0A7S3EGW7-F1
#
_cell.length_a   1.000
_cell.length_b   1.000
_cell.length_c   1.000
_cell.angle_alpha   90.00
_cell.angle_beta   90.00
_cell.angle_gamma   90.00
#
_symmetry.space_group_name_H-M   'P 1'
#
loop_
_entity.id
_entity.type
_entity.pdbx_description
1 polymer ?
#
loop_
_entity_poly.entity_id
_entity_poly.type
_entity_poly.pdbx_seq_one_letter_code
_entity_poly.pdbx_strand_id
1 'polypeptide(L)'
;MASSDVSDEEMLKLASEMESVQSVIEAKNGWELDRVVDRALDALRCPPSDADVDVLSGGERRRVALAALLINQPDMLILDEPTNHLDAESVSWLETYLGTFQGTIVAVTHDRYFLDNVAEWILELDRGRGIPFEGNYSGWLDLKAKRLAQEEKESSARTRALKSELEWVQKNPKGQQVKSKARMERFNKLQSEDTRARDDMRAPPTNIYISPGPKLGDQVVEAENLRKVFGDRVLIDNLSFSLPKGAIVGIIGGNGAGKSTLFKMLMQMEEPDGGSLKIGESVNFMYVDQSREGLDAEKTVFEEVTNNDDEITLGTRTVNSRAYLGVSFVTSVELTVVLFGICTADTLLATNITIVVQL
;
A
#
# COMPACT_ATOMS: atom_id res chain seq x y z
N MET A 1 25.41 -49.84 -38.38
CA MET A 1 23.99 -50.13 -38.09
C MET A 1 23.96 -50.93 -36.81
N ALA A 2 23.84 -50.27 -35.66
CA ALA A 2 23.48 -50.93 -34.41
C ALA A 2 22.04 -50.51 -34.14
N SER A 3 21.09 -51.41 -34.40
CA SER A 3 19.71 -51.26 -33.94
C SER A 3 19.73 -51.51 -32.43
N SER A 4 19.51 -50.45 -31.66
CA SER A 4 19.16 -50.59 -30.26
C SER A 4 17.72 -51.12 -30.21
N ASP A 5 17.56 -52.44 -30.16
CA ASP A 5 16.28 -53.08 -29.86
C ASP A 5 15.95 -52.74 -28.40
N VAL A 6 15.13 -51.71 -28.22
CA VAL A 6 14.55 -51.33 -26.94
C VAL A 6 13.69 -52.50 -26.48
N SER A 7 13.91 -53.00 -25.27
CA SER A 7 13.14 -54.13 -24.74
C SER A 7 11.66 -53.76 -24.54
N ASP A 8 10.75 -54.73 -24.62
CA ASP A 8 9.31 -54.51 -24.41
C ASP A 8 9.01 -53.88 -23.04
N GLU A 9 9.84 -54.18 -22.03
CA GLU A 9 9.75 -53.62 -20.69
C GLU A 9 10.16 -52.13 -20.66
N GLU A 10 11.21 -51.76 -21.41
CA GLU A 10 11.61 -50.37 -21.59
C GLU A 10 10.55 -49.56 -22.37
N MET A 11 9.89 -50.18 -23.37
CA MET A 11 8.80 -49.54 -24.11
C MET A 11 7.57 -49.27 -23.23
N LEU A 12 7.18 -50.24 -22.37
CA LEU A 12 6.08 -50.06 -21.42
C LEU A 12 6.37 -48.96 -20.40
N LYS A 13 7.60 -48.89 -19.89
CA LYS A 13 8.02 -47.84 -18.96
C LYS A 13 8.00 -46.46 -19.62
N LEU A 14 8.49 -46.35 -20.86
CA LEU A 14 8.47 -45.11 -21.63
C LEU A 14 7.04 -44.64 -21.91
N ALA A 15 6.13 -45.55 -22.25
CA ALA A 15 4.72 -45.23 -22.48
C ALA A 15 4.03 -44.68 -21.22
N SER A 16 4.29 -45.29 -20.05
CA SER A 16 3.77 -44.79 -18.77
C SER A 16 4.35 -43.43 -18.40
N GLU A 17 5.65 -43.21 -18.64
CA GLU A 17 6.27 -41.91 -18.42
C GLU A 17 5.67 -40.83 -19.34
N MET A 18 5.49 -41.14 -20.63
CA MET A 18 4.82 -40.24 -21.59
C MET A 18 3.39 -39.88 -21.17
N GLU A 19 2.59 -40.86 -20.73
CA GLU A 19 1.22 -40.63 -20.25
C GLU A 19 1.20 -39.72 -19.02
N SER A 20 2.13 -39.94 -18.08
CA SER A 20 2.24 -39.11 -16.87
C SER A 20 2.64 -37.67 -17.21
N VAL A 21 3.62 -37.49 -18.11
CA VAL A 21 4.08 -36.17 -18.55
C VAL A 21 2.99 -35.46 -19.33
N GLN A 22 2.30 -36.15 -20.24
CA GLN A 22 1.20 -35.59 -21.01
C GLN A 22 0.05 -35.15 -20.10
N SER A 23 -0.29 -35.94 -19.09
CA SER A 23 -1.31 -35.57 -18.10
C SER A 23 -0.93 -34.29 -17.35
N VAL A 24 0.34 -34.12 -16.98
CA VAL A 24 0.83 -32.90 -16.31
C VAL A 24 0.80 -31.70 -17.26
N ILE A 25 1.20 -31.88 -18.53
CA ILE A 25 1.18 -30.80 -19.53
C ILE A 25 -0.26 -30.35 -19.79
N GLU A 26 -1.21 -31.28 -19.95
CA GLU A 26 -2.62 -30.95 -20.15
C GLU A 26 -3.23 -30.28 -18.92
N ALA A 27 -2.97 -30.82 -17.72
CA ALA A 27 -3.49 -30.26 -16.46
C ALA A 27 -3.01 -28.82 -16.20
N LYS A 28 -1.78 -28.49 -16.61
CA LYS A 28 -1.20 -27.14 -16.45
C LYS A 28 -1.36 -26.24 -17.67
N ASN A 29 -2.08 -26.69 -18.70
CA ASN A 29 -2.15 -26.02 -20.01
C ASN A 29 -0.76 -25.62 -20.55
N GLY A 30 0.22 -26.52 -20.39
CA GLY A 30 1.63 -26.26 -20.66
C GLY A 30 1.92 -25.90 -22.13
N TRP A 31 1.03 -26.25 -23.05
CA TRP A 31 1.13 -25.89 -24.47
C TRP A 31 0.94 -24.37 -24.72
N GLU A 32 0.25 -23.66 -23.84
CA GLU A 32 0.07 -22.21 -23.92
C GLU A 32 1.00 -21.43 -22.98
N LEU A 33 1.87 -22.11 -22.23
CA LEU A 33 2.67 -21.52 -21.17
C LEU A 33 3.47 -20.30 -21.65
N ASP A 34 4.21 -20.44 -22.75
CA ASP A 34 5.03 -19.35 -23.31
C ASP A 34 4.17 -18.11 -23.64
N ARG A 35 2.99 -18.33 -24.24
CA ARG A 35 2.06 -17.24 -24.58
C ARG A 35 1.42 -16.61 -23.34
N VAL A 36 1.23 -17.36 -22.26
CA VAL A 36 0.73 -16.84 -20.98
C VAL A 36 1.82 -16.03 -20.30
N VAL A 37 3.06 -16.52 -20.31
CA VAL A 37 4.23 -15.84 -19.77
C VAL A 37 4.43 -14.50 -20.48
N ASP A 38 4.50 -14.49 -21.81
CA ASP A 38 4.71 -13.26 -22.59
C ASP A 38 3.62 -12.22 -22.32
N ARG A 39 2.34 -12.65 -22.31
CA ARG A 39 1.22 -11.76 -22.00
C ARG A 39 1.29 -11.18 -20.59
N ALA A 40 1.69 -11.98 -19.59
CA ALA A 40 1.82 -11.52 -18.22
C ALA A 40 3.00 -10.54 -18.05
N LEU A 41 4.15 -10.84 -18.67
CA LEU A 41 5.32 -9.97 -18.65
C LEU A 41 5.06 -8.64 -19.34
N ASP A 42 4.39 -8.65 -20.50
CA ASP A 42 4.02 -7.43 -21.23
C ASP A 42 3.01 -6.59 -20.43
N ALA A 43 1.96 -7.24 -19.89
CA ALA A 43 0.91 -6.55 -19.16
C ALA A 43 1.40 -5.92 -17.87
N LEU A 44 2.35 -6.56 -17.17
CA LEU A 44 2.99 -6.02 -15.97
C LEU A 44 4.21 -5.15 -16.29
N ARG A 45 4.52 -4.92 -17.58
CA ARG A 45 5.68 -4.13 -18.03
C ARG A 45 6.96 -4.57 -17.30
N CYS A 46 7.19 -5.87 -17.31
CA CYS A 46 8.38 -6.47 -16.74
C CYS A 46 9.63 -6.03 -17.53
N PRO A 47 10.80 -6.03 -16.89
CA PRO A 47 12.08 -5.84 -17.59
C PRO A 47 12.30 -6.95 -18.63
N PRO A 48 13.28 -6.79 -19.55
CA PRO A 48 13.64 -7.82 -20.51
C PRO A 48 13.83 -9.19 -19.87
N SER A 49 13.41 -10.25 -20.56
CA SER A 49 13.45 -11.62 -20.04
C SER A 49 14.86 -12.15 -19.75
N ASP A 50 15.89 -11.52 -20.32
CA ASP A 50 17.30 -11.82 -20.14
C ASP A 50 17.99 -10.95 -19.07
N ALA A 51 17.27 -10.01 -18.45
CA ALA A 51 17.79 -9.14 -17.40
C ALA A 51 18.04 -9.92 -16.10
N ASP A 52 19.19 -9.66 -15.47
CA ASP A 52 19.54 -10.25 -14.17
C ASP A 52 18.68 -9.65 -13.04
N VAL A 53 18.06 -10.51 -12.24
CA VAL A 53 17.15 -10.15 -11.14
C VAL A 53 17.88 -9.34 -10.06
N ASP A 54 19.17 -9.58 -9.87
CA ASP A 54 19.99 -8.89 -8.86
C ASP A 54 20.18 -7.40 -9.18
N VAL A 55 20.05 -7.00 -10.45
CA VAL A 55 20.25 -5.63 -10.93
C VAL A 55 18.94 -4.84 -11.00
N LEU A 56 17.79 -5.53 -10.95
CA LEU A 56 16.47 -4.90 -11.07
C LEU A 56 16.17 -3.96 -9.90
N SER A 57 15.41 -2.91 -10.15
CA SER A 57 14.85 -2.08 -9.07
C SER A 57 13.86 -2.87 -8.21
N GLY A 58 13.61 -2.43 -6.97
CA GLY A 58 12.63 -3.09 -6.08
C GLY A 58 11.24 -3.22 -6.72
N GLY A 59 10.80 -2.21 -7.47
CA GLY A 59 9.54 -2.25 -8.22
C GLY A 59 9.56 -3.24 -9.37
N GLU A 60 10.66 -3.34 -10.12
CA GLU A 60 10.80 -4.35 -11.20
C GLU A 60 10.82 -5.77 -10.66
N ARG A 61 11.59 -6.02 -9.58
CA ARG A 61 11.59 -7.33 -8.88
C ARG A 61 10.19 -7.71 -8.43
N ARG A 62 9.42 -6.78 -7.87
CA ARG A 62 8.02 -7.02 -7.45
C ARG A 62 7.13 -7.41 -8.63
N ARG A 63 7.26 -6.74 -9.78
CA ARG A 63 6.46 -7.06 -10.98
C ARG A 63 6.81 -8.43 -11.55
N VAL A 64 8.10 -8.79 -11.59
CA VAL A 64 8.54 -10.14 -11.97
C VAL A 64 8.02 -11.20 -11.00
N ALA A 65 8.09 -10.94 -9.69
CA ALA A 65 7.56 -11.85 -8.67
C ALA A 65 6.03 -12.02 -8.80
N LEU A 66 5.31 -10.93 -9.06
CA LEU A 66 3.87 -10.98 -9.32
C LEU A 66 3.57 -11.79 -10.59
N ALA A 67 4.29 -11.55 -11.69
CA ALA A 67 4.13 -12.32 -12.92
C ALA A 67 4.32 -13.82 -12.68
N ALA A 68 5.42 -14.21 -12.01
CA ALA A 68 5.72 -15.60 -11.69
C ALA A 68 4.62 -16.25 -10.83
N LEU A 69 4.09 -15.51 -9.87
CA LEU A 69 3.01 -15.97 -8.99
C LEU A 69 1.69 -16.17 -9.74
N LEU A 70 1.32 -15.26 -10.64
CA LEU A 70 0.11 -15.38 -11.45
C LEU A 70 0.20 -16.55 -12.43
N ILE A 71 1.38 -16.78 -13.03
CA ILE A 71 1.65 -17.90 -13.94
C ILE A 71 1.55 -19.26 -13.21
N ASN A 72 1.95 -19.31 -11.94
CA ASN A 72 1.86 -20.54 -11.14
C ASN A 72 0.42 -21.00 -10.85
N GLN A 73 -0.58 -20.12 -10.99
CA GLN A 73 -2.01 -20.40 -10.76
C GLN A 73 -2.29 -21.20 -9.47
N PRO A 74 -1.94 -20.68 -8.28
CA PRO A 74 -2.22 -21.37 -7.03
C PRO A 74 -3.74 -21.41 -6.73
N ASP A 75 -4.17 -22.31 -5.85
CA ASP A 75 -5.57 -22.36 -5.42
C ASP A 75 -5.95 -21.16 -4.53
N MET A 76 -4.96 -20.60 -3.81
CA MET A 76 -5.12 -19.46 -2.94
C MET A 76 -3.97 -18.45 -3.14
N LEU A 77 -4.36 -17.19 -3.33
CA LEU A 77 -3.46 -16.06 -3.57
C LEU A 77 -3.50 -15.12 -2.36
N ILE A 78 -2.34 -14.82 -1.76
CA ILE A 78 -2.24 -13.79 -0.72
C ILE A 78 -1.35 -12.67 -1.24
N LEU A 79 -1.94 -11.48 -1.41
CA LEU A 79 -1.31 -10.31 -2.00
C LEU A 79 -1.26 -9.16 -0.99
N ASP A 80 -0.06 -8.77 -0.60
CA ASP A 80 0.16 -7.53 0.16
C ASP A 80 0.41 -6.37 -0.79
N GLU A 81 -0.43 -5.32 -0.76
CA GLU A 81 -0.40 -4.09 -1.58
C GLU A 81 -0.02 -4.29 -3.06
N PRO A 82 -0.71 -5.14 -3.83
CA PRO A 82 -0.27 -5.56 -5.16
C PRO A 82 -0.30 -4.44 -6.21
N THR A 83 -1.07 -3.39 -5.99
CA THR A 83 -1.16 -2.22 -6.87
C THR A 83 0.03 -1.27 -6.70
N ASN A 84 0.82 -1.43 -5.64
CA ASN A 84 1.94 -0.54 -5.39
C ASN A 84 3.04 -0.74 -6.45
N HIS A 85 3.60 0.38 -6.92
CA HIS A 85 4.57 0.44 -8.01
C HIS A 85 4.07 -0.06 -9.37
N LEU A 86 2.76 -0.27 -9.54
CA LEU A 86 2.14 -0.50 -10.85
C LEU A 86 1.68 0.83 -11.45
N ASP A 87 1.68 0.92 -12.78
CA ASP A 87 1.01 2.00 -13.48
C ASP A 87 -0.45 1.67 -13.75
N ALA A 88 -1.25 2.67 -14.13
CA ALA A 88 -2.70 2.53 -14.26
C ALA A 88 -3.12 1.42 -15.23
N GLU A 89 -2.37 1.20 -16.30
CA GLU A 89 -2.65 0.12 -17.25
C GLU A 89 -2.37 -1.25 -16.64
N SER A 90 -1.24 -1.42 -15.95
CA SER A 90 -0.92 -2.67 -15.23
C SER A 90 -1.93 -2.96 -14.12
N VAL A 91 -2.39 -1.94 -13.39
CA VAL A 91 -3.44 -2.08 -12.36
C VAL A 91 -4.75 -2.55 -12.99
N SER A 92 -5.19 -1.93 -14.09
CA SER A 92 -6.42 -2.32 -14.77
C SER A 92 -6.37 -3.76 -15.33
N TRP A 93 -5.21 -4.17 -15.84
CA TRP A 93 -5.00 -5.57 -16.24
C TRP A 93 -5.07 -6.51 -15.04
N LEU A 94 -4.42 -6.16 -13.93
CA LEU A 94 -4.43 -6.97 -12.71
C LEU A 94 -5.85 -7.11 -12.14
N GLU A 95 -6.64 -6.04 -12.11
CA GLU A 95 -8.06 -6.08 -11.72
C GLU A 95 -8.85 -7.08 -12.58
N THR A 96 -8.66 -7.00 -13.90
CA THR A 96 -9.33 -7.90 -14.85
C THR A 96 -8.89 -9.36 -14.63
N TYR A 97 -7.60 -9.60 -14.42
CA TYR A 97 -7.07 -10.94 -14.18
C TYR A 97 -7.63 -11.55 -12.91
N LEU A 98 -7.57 -10.80 -11.79
CA LEU A 98 -8.05 -11.26 -10.49
C LEU A 98 -9.56 -11.47 -10.47
N GLY A 99 -10.33 -10.68 -11.24
CA GLY A 99 -11.76 -10.92 -11.41
C GLY A 99 -12.12 -12.22 -12.16
N THR A 100 -11.20 -12.77 -12.94
CA THR A 100 -11.40 -14.06 -13.66
C THR A 100 -10.76 -15.27 -12.97
N PHE A 101 -10.01 -15.02 -11.90
CA PHE A 101 -9.28 -16.04 -11.18
C PHE A 101 -10.22 -17.03 -10.48
N GLN A 102 -9.99 -18.33 -10.67
CA GLN A 102 -10.87 -19.39 -10.18
C GLN A 102 -10.60 -19.82 -8.72
N GLY A 103 -9.58 -19.24 -8.07
CA GLY A 103 -9.19 -19.55 -6.69
C GLY A 103 -9.62 -18.50 -5.67
N THR A 104 -9.20 -18.69 -4.43
CA THR A 104 -9.42 -17.72 -3.34
C THR A 104 -8.34 -16.64 -3.38
N ILE A 105 -8.72 -15.37 -3.29
CA ILE A 105 -7.76 -14.26 -3.20
C ILE A 105 -7.92 -13.60 -1.83
N VAL A 106 -6.80 -13.26 -1.21
CA VAL A 106 -6.75 -12.40 -0.03
C VAL A 106 -5.80 -11.27 -0.37
N ALA A 107 -6.33 -10.07 -0.58
CA ALA A 107 -5.52 -8.92 -0.92
C ALA A 107 -5.57 -7.88 0.19
N VAL A 108 -4.45 -7.29 0.56
CA VAL A 108 -4.39 -6.10 1.41
C VAL A 108 -4.14 -4.92 0.48
N THR A 109 -5.04 -3.95 0.44
CA THR A 109 -4.79 -2.74 -0.35
C THR A 109 -5.49 -1.50 0.18
N HIS A 110 -4.86 -0.35 -0.05
CA HIS A 110 -5.45 0.96 0.11
C HIS A 110 -6.09 1.54 -1.17
N ASP A 111 -6.03 0.83 -2.31
CA ASP A 111 -6.61 1.30 -3.57
C ASP A 111 -8.14 1.12 -3.60
N ARG A 112 -8.85 2.24 -3.51
CA ARG A 112 -10.32 2.27 -3.49
C ARG A 112 -10.95 1.72 -4.76
N TYR A 113 -10.34 1.94 -5.93
CA TYR A 113 -10.90 1.48 -7.20
C TYR A 113 -10.77 -0.03 -7.32
N PHE A 114 -9.62 -0.56 -6.92
CA PHE A 114 -9.39 -2.00 -6.85
C PHE A 114 -10.39 -2.68 -5.91
N LEU A 115 -10.61 -2.10 -4.73
CA LEU A 115 -11.58 -2.62 -3.75
C LEU A 115 -13.03 -2.56 -4.26
N ASP A 116 -13.39 -1.55 -5.04
CA ASP A 116 -14.78 -1.40 -5.51
C ASP A 116 -15.09 -2.30 -6.71
N ASN A 117 -14.10 -2.51 -7.59
CA ASN A 117 -14.25 -3.29 -8.82
C ASN A 117 -14.13 -4.80 -8.61
N VAL A 118 -13.21 -5.21 -7.75
CA VAL A 118 -12.89 -6.63 -7.58
C VAL A 118 -13.65 -7.17 -6.36
N ALA A 119 -13.61 -6.49 -5.20
CA ALA A 119 -13.95 -7.10 -3.91
C ALA A 119 -15.40 -7.58 -3.78
N GLU A 120 -15.56 -8.85 -3.39
CA GLU A 120 -16.83 -9.40 -2.94
C GLU A 120 -17.00 -9.28 -1.42
N TRP A 121 -15.91 -9.38 -0.67
CA TRP A 121 -15.89 -9.25 0.79
C TRP A 121 -14.76 -8.33 1.27
N ILE A 122 -15.08 -7.51 2.27
CA ILE A 122 -14.14 -6.64 2.96
C ILE A 122 -14.01 -7.12 4.40
N LEU A 123 -12.80 -7.45 4.79
CA LEU A 123 -12.41 -7.75 6.16
C LEU A 123 -11.71 -6.54 6.77
N GLU A 124 -12.46 -5.76 7.53
CA GLU A 124 -11.90 -4.64 8.30
C GLU A 124 -11.18 -5.18 9.54
N LEU A 125 -9.89 -4.89 9.70
CA LEU A 125 -9.17 -5.13 10.95
C LEU A 125 -9.22 -3.87 11.81
N ASP A 126 -10.08 -3.87 12.82
CA ASP A 126 -10.21 -2.79 13.79
C ASP A 126 -9.99 -3.33 15.21
N ARG A 127 -9.11 -2.70 15.99
CA ARG A 127 -8.78 -3.07 17.38
C ARG A 127 -8.46 -4.56 17.58
N GLY A 128 -7.71 -5.15 16.64
CA GLY A 128 -7.33 -6.56 16.67
C GLY A 128 -8.49 -7.54 16.41
N ARG A 129 -9.63 -7.06 15.88
CA ARG A 129 -10.77 -7.87 15.49
C ARG A 129 -11.02 -7.73 14.00
N GLY A 130 -11.31 -8.85 13.34
CA GLY A 130 -11.77 -8.85 11.96
C GLY A 130 -13.29 -8.73 11.89
N ILE A 131 -13.77 -7.70 11.20
CA ILE A 131 -15.19 -7.46 10.95
C ILE A 131 -15.42 -7.71 9.45
N PRO A 132 -15.96 -8.89 9.08
CA PRO A 132 -16.28 -9.16 7.68
C PRO A 132 -17.53 -8.38 7.25
N PHE A 133 -17.49 -7.87 6.03
CA PHE A 133 -18.57 -7.19 5.34
C PHE A 133 -18.70 -7.79 3.94
N GLU A 134 -19.90 -8.19 3.58
CA GLU A 134 -20.22 -8.67 2.23
C GLU A 134 -20.64 -7.47 1.37
N GLY A 135 -19.87 -7.20 0.32
CA GLY A 135 -20.08 -6.06 -0.57
C GLY A 135 -18.79 -5.27 -0.85
N ASN A 136 -18.95 -4.25 -1.69
CA ASN A 136 -17.85 -3.41 -2.17
C ASN A 136 -17.44 -2.31 -1.17
N TYR A 137 -16.36 -1.60 -1.50
CA TYR A 137 -15.76 -0.56 -0.66
C TYR A 137 -16.72 0.59 -0.35
N SER A 138 -17.48 1.03 -1.35
CA SER A 138 -18.45 2.10 -1.19
C SER A 138 -19.54 1.75 -0.18
N GLY A 139 -20.07 0.52 -0.23
CA GLY A 139 -21.05 0.03 0.74
C GLY A 139 -20.48 -0.12 2.15
N TRP A 140 -19.24 -0.58 2.26
CA TRP A 140 -18.54 -0.68 3.55
C TRP A 140 -18.34 0.70 4.20
N LEU A 141 -17.93 1.71 3.43
CA LEU A 141 -17.74 3.07 3.94
C LEU A 141 -19.01 3.65 4.55
N ASP A 142 -20.17 3.46 3.91
CA ASP A 142 -21.46 3.91 4.41
C ASP A 142 -21.84 3.21 5.72
N LEU A 143 -21.59 1.90 5.81
CA LEU A 143 -21.84 1.13 7.03
C LEU A 143 -20.90 1.57 8.16
N LYS A 144 -19.61 1.77 7.86
CA LYS A 144 -18.61 2.28 8.80
C LYS A 144 -18.99 3.66 9.33
N ALA A 145 -19.42 4.57 8.45
CA ALA A 145 -19.88 5.90 8.85
C ALA A 145 -21.09 5.85 9.81
N LYS A 146 -22.08 4.99 9.53
CA LYS A 146 -23.24 4.78 10.42
C LYS A 146 -22.83 4.18 11.76
N ARG A 147 -21.89 3.22 11.76
CA ARG A 147 -21.35 2.57 12.96
C ARG A 147 -20.62 3.59 13.84
N LEU A 148 -19.69 4.36 13.27
CA LEU A 148 -18.95 5.41 13.97
C LEU A 148 -19.88 6.47 14.56
N ALA A 149 -20.90 6.91 13.82
CA ALA A 149 -21.89 7.86 14.33
C ALA A 149 -22.71 7.31 15.51
N GLN A 150 -22.99 6.00 15.52
CA GLN A 150 -23.67 5.34 16.64
C GLN A 150 -22.74 5.21 17.85
N GLU A 151 -21.49 4.79 17.64
CA GLU A 151 -20.46 4.71 18.68
C GLU A 151 -20.19 6.08 19.33
N GLU A 152 -20.12 7.15 18.53
CA GLU A 152 -19.95 8.52 19.03
C GLU A 152 -21.14 8.96 19.90
N LYS A 153 -22.38 8.63 19.49
CA LYS A 153 -23.58 8.90 20.31
C LYS A 153 -23.54 8.15 21.63
N GLU A 154 -23.15 6.87 21.63
CA GLU A 154 -23.04 6.06 22.85
C GLU A 154 -21.92 6.56 23.77
N SER A 155 -20.77 6.93 23.21
CA SER A 155 -19.63 7.51 23.93
C SER A 155 -19.98 8.87 24.56
N SER A 156 -20.66 9.75 23.81
CA SER A 156 -21.11 11.04 24.34
C SER A 156 -22.17 10.87 25.44
N ALA A 157 -23.10 9.92 25.32
CA ALA A 157 -24.06 9.58 26.37
C ALA A 157 -23.37 9.03 27.62
N ARG A 158 -22.37 8.14 27.45
CA ARG A 158 -21.56 7.58 28.54
C ARG A 158 -20.77 8.66 29.28
N THR A 159 -20.13 9.57 28.55
CA THR A 159 -19.40 10.71 29.11
C THR A 159 -20.32 11.63 29.94
N ARG A 160 -21.53 11.91 29.45
CA ARG A 160 -22.53 12.69 30.19
C ARG A 160 -22.98 11.99 31.47
N ALA A 161 -23.20 10.67 31.43
CA ALA A 161 -23.55 9.88 32.61
C ALA A 161 -22.43 9.95 33.67
N LEU A 162 -21.17 9.72 33.27
CA LEU A 162 -20.01 9.86 34.15
C LEU A 162 -19.91 11.24 34.80
N LYS A 163 -20.11 12.30 34.02
CA LYS A 163 -20.09 13.68 34.53
C LYS A 163 -21.17 13.91 35.59
N SER A 164 -22.40 13.44 35.34
CA SER A 164 -23.50 13.56 36.29
C SER A 164 -23.28 12.75 37.57
N GLU A 165 -22.64 11.58 37.47
CA GLU A 165 -22.30 10.73 38.61
C GLU A 165 -21.19 11.40 39.47
N LEU A 166 -20.18 11.98 38.82
CA LEU A 166 -19.09 12.73 39.48
C LEU A 166 -19.61 13.98 40.21
N GLU A 167 -20.50 14.75 39.57
CA GLU A 167 -21.16 15.90 40.20
C GLU A 167 -21.97 15.51 41.44
N TRP A 168 -22.62 14.33 41.44
CA TRP A 168 -23.33 13.82 42.62
C TRP A 168 -22.37 13.41 43.74
N VAL A 169 -21.28 12.71 43.42
CA VAL A 169 -20.25 12.31 44.40
C VAL A 169 -19.66 13.53 45.09
N GLN A 170 -19.41 14.61 44.34
CA GLN A 170 -18.91 15.88 44.89
C GLN A 170 -19.94 16.58 45.80
N LYS A 171 -21.23 16.50 45.50
CA LYS A 171 -22.30 17.18 46.25
C LYS A 171 -22.69 16.49 47.57
N ASN A 172 -22.40 15.19 47.77
CA ASN A 172 -22.84 14.45 48.96
C ASN A 172 -21.72 13.62 49.66
N PRO A 173 -20.72 14.26 50.30
CA PRO A 173 -19.63 13.55 50.97
C PRO A 173 -20.07 12.71 52.19
N LYS A 174 -21.17 13.05 52.86
CA LYS A 174 -21.60 12.42 54.13
C LYS A 174 -22.57 11.22 53.99
N GLY A 175 -23.01 10.88 52.78
CA GLY A 175 -23.98 9.78 52.52
C GLY A 175 -23.35 8.41 52.20
N GLN A 176 -22.05 8.23 52.46
CA GLN A 176 -21.23 7.17 51.86
C GLN A 176 -21.42 5.75 52.44
N GLN A 177 -22.16 5.53 53.52
CA GLN A 177 -21.94 4.32 54.31
C GLN A 177 -22.61 3.02 53.83
N VAL A 178 -23.61 3.01 52.93
CA VAL A 178 -24.19 1.71 52.45
C VAL A 178 -24.66 1.72 50.99
N LYS A 179 -25.24 2.81 50.47
CA LYS A 179 -25.69 2.91 49.06
C LYS A 179 -24.57 3.31 48.07
N SER A 180 -23.36 3.62 48.55
CA SER A 180 -22.27 4.14 47.71
C SER A 180 -21.45 3.03 47.04
N LYS A 181 -21.27 1.85 47.66
CA LYS A 181 -20.33 0.82 47.18
C LYS A 181 -20.68 0.29 45.78
N ALA A 182 -21.94 -0.09 45.55
CA ALA A 182 -22.40 -0.56 44.25
C ALA A 182 -22.35 0.51 43.14
N ARG A 183 -22.53 1.79 43.50
CA ARG A 183 -22.40 2.91 42.54
C ARG A 183 -20.94 3.32 42.29
N MET A 184 -20.07 3.21 43.29
CA MET A 184 -18.63 3.42 43.14
C MET A 184 -17.99 2.30 42.31
N GLU A 185 -18.42 1.05 42.50
CA GLU A 185 -18.04 -0.07 41.63
C GLU A 185 -18.53 0.17 40.19
N ARG A 186 -19.76 0.67 40.01
CA ARG A 186 -20.28 1.05 38.69
C ARG A 186 -19.50 2.22 38.07
N PHE A 187 -19.13 3.23 38.85
CA PHE A 187 -18.32 4.36 38.41
C PHE A 187 -16.91 3.92 37.99
N ASN A 188 -16.21 3.13 38.81
CA ASN A 188 -14.89 2.59 38.50
C ASN A 188 -14.94 1.70 37.25
N LYS A 189 -16.00 0.89 37.10
CA LYS A 189 -16.23 0.08 35.90
C LYS A 189 -16.43 0.98 34.67
N LEU A 190 -17.34 1.96 34.74
CA LEU A 190 -17.58 2.91 33.66
C LEU A 190 -16.33 3.74 33.31
N GLN A 191 -15.51 4.12 34.30
CA GLN A 191 -14.26 4.85 34.10
C GLN A 191 -13.21 3.97 33.41
N SER A 192 -13.05 2.71 33.83
CA SER A 192 -12.12 1.79 33.16
C SER A 192 -12.57 1.41 31.74
N GLU A 193 -13.87 1.31 31.51
CA GLU A 193 -14.47 1.13 30.18
C GLU A 193 -14.34 2.40 29.30
N ASP A 194 -14.41 3.60 29.88
CA ASP A 194 -14.23 4.88 29.18
C ASP A 194 -12.75 5.12 28.81
N THR A 195 -11.81 4.83 29.71
CA THR A 195 -10.37 4.92 29.39
C THR A 195 -10.00 4.00 28.24
N ARG A 196 -10.44 2.72 28.29
CA ARG A 196 -10.22 1.76 27.19
C ARG A 196 -10.88 2.24 25.90
N ALA A 197 -12.14 2.69 25.97
CA ALA A 197 -12.84 3.21 24.80
C ALA A 197 -12.19 4.46 24.21
N ARG A 198 -11.59 5.35 25.01
CA ARG A 198 -10.88 6.54 24.52
C ARG A 198 -9.54 6.22 23.89
N ASP A 199 -8.80 5.26 24.45
CA ASP A 199 -7.58 4.76 23.83
C ASP A 199 -7.90 4.08 22.47
N ASP A 200 -9.03 3.36 22.41
CA ASP A 200 -9.57 2.70 21.21
C ASP A 200 -10.22 3.67 20.19
N MET A 201 -10.69 4.85 20.61
CA MET A 201 -11.38 5.87 19.78
C MET A 201 -10.46 7.00 19.31
N ARG A 202 -9.17 6.97 19.63
CA ARG A 202 -8.22 7.94 19.11
C ARG A 202 -8.05 7.71 17.61
N ALA A 203 -8.88 8.37 16.81
CA ALA A 203 -8.63 8.51 15.39
C ALA A 203 -7.23 9.14 15.23
N PRO A 204 -6.35 8.55 14.40
CA PRO A 204 -5.04 9.11 14.17
C PRO A 204 -5.21 10.54 13.63
N PRO A 205 -4.38 11.51 14.06
CA PRO A 205 -4.38 12.82 13.42
C PRO A 205 -4.02 12.64 11.94
N THR A 206 -4.98 12.91 11.04
CA THR A 206 -4.86 12.67 9.59
C THR A 206 -4.16 13.80 8.83
N ASN A 207 -3.65 14.80 9.52
CA ASN A 207 -3.16 16.02 8.89
C ASN A 207 -1.64 16.02 8.79
N ILE A 208 -1.14 15.59 7.64
CA ILE A 208 0.26 15.82 7.25
C ILE A 208 0.44 17.33 7.06
N TYR A 209 1.25 17.94 7.91
CA TYR A 209 1.56 19.36 7.83
C TYR A 209 2.79 19.59 6.95
N ILE A 210 2.62 20.26 5.82
CA ILE A 210 3.73 20.71 4.97
C ILE A 210 4.03 22.17 5.32
N SER A 211 5.27 22.43 5.73
CA SER A 211 5.69 23.78 6.09
C SER A 211 5.70 24.71 4.88
N PRO A 212 5.18 25.95 5.00
CA PRO A 212 5.26 26.91 3.91
C PRO A 212 6.73 27.26 3.64
N GLY A 213 7.12 27.16 2.38
CA GLY A 213 8.47 27.50 1.92
C GLY A 213 8.77 29.00 1.95
N PRO A 214 10.01 29.40 1.61
CA PRO A 214 10.38 30.80 1.43
C PRO A 214 9.57 31.44 0.28
N LYS A 215 9.62 32.78 0.20
CA LYS A 215 8.93 33.50 -0.90
C LYS A 215 9.52 33.10 -2.25
N LEU A 216 8.66 32.65 -3.15
CA LEU A 216 8.99 32.33 -4.55
C LEU A 216 8.85 33.57 -5.44
N GLY A 217 9.80 33.74 -6.37
CA GLY A 217 9.66 34.64 -7.51
C GLY A 217 8.58 34.17 -8.50
N ASP A 218 8.22 35.03 -9.46
CA ASP A 218 7.12 34.75 -10.40
C ASP A 218 7.39 33.57 -11.33
N GLN A 219 8.65 33.40 -11.75
CA GLN A 219 9.13 32.31 -12.60
C GLN A 219 9.88 31.27 -11.76
N VAL A 220 9.37 30.04 -11.71
CA VAL A 220 9.92 28.95 -10.90
C VAL A 220 10.78 28.03 -11.77
N VAL A 221 10.20 27.50 -12.84
CA VAL A 221 10.87 26.61 -13.80
C VAL A 221 10.46 27.00 -15.21
N GLU A 222 11.42 27.02 -16.12
CA GLU A 222 11.18 27.18 -17.56
C GLU A 222 12.01 26.14 -18.30
N ALA A 223 11.33 25.29 -19.07
CA ALA A 223 11.92 24.30 -19.95
C ALA A 223 11.59 24.66 -21.39
N GLU A 224 12.60 24.69 -22.26
CA GLU A 224 12.45 24.93 -23.69
C GLU A 224 13.11 23.82 -24.49
N ASN A 225 12.32 23.14 -25.31
CA ASN A 225 12.74 22.07 -26.23
C ASN A 225 13.60 21.00 -25.54
N LEU A 226 13.24 20.66 -24.29
CA LEU A 226 14.00 19.76 -23.45
C LEU A 226 14.07 18.36 -24.10
N ARG A 227 15.28 17.81 -24.14
CA ARG A 227 15.55 16.48 -24.70
C ARG A 227 16.45 15.69 -23.76
N LYS A 228 16.06 14.45 -23.47
CA LYS A 228 16.85 13.50 -22.67
C LYS A 228 16.79 12.10 -23.27
N VAL A 229 17.96 11.50 -23.44
CA VAL A 229 18.21 10.19 -24.02
C VAL A 229 19.04 9.38 -23.04
N PHE A 230 18.67 8.12 -22.83
CA PHE A 230 19.43 7.16 -22.03
C PHE A 230 19.74 5.94 -22.89
N GLY A 231 21.02 5.73 -23.20
CA GLY A 231 21.44 4.72 -24.17
C GLY A 231 20.77 4.97 -25.52
N ASP A 232 20.04 3.97 -26.03
CA ASP A 232 19.30 4.07 -27.31
C ASP A 232 17.86 4.57 -27.13
N ARG A 233 17.39 4.78 -25.89
CA ARG A 233 16.01 5.14 -25.59
C ARG A 233 15.87 6.64 -25.37
N VAL A 234 15.03 7.28 -26.19
CA VAL A 234 14.60 8.67 -25.97
C VAL A 234 13.55 8.68 -24.85
N LEU A 235 13.85 9.36 -23.73
CA LEU A 235 12.92 9.48 -22.61
C LEU A 235 12.07 10.74 -22.72
N ILE A 236 12.69 11.86 -23.11
CA ILE A 236 12.03 13.15 -23.28
C ILE A 236 12.47 13.72 -24.62
N ASP A 237 11.51 14.16 -25.42
CA ASP A 237 11.76 14.78 -26.72
C ASP A 237 10.93 16.05 -26.88
N ASN A 238 11.60 17.16 -27.19
CA ASN A 238 11.02 18.46 -27.47
C ASN A 238 9.97 18.94 -26.42
N LEU A 239 10.26 18.75 -25.13
CA LEU A 239 9.35 19.14 -24.05
C LEU A 239 9.57 20.62 -23.67
N SER A 240 8.53 21.44 -23.81
CA SER A 240 8.54 22.86 -23.42
C SER A 240 7.43 23.14 -22.42
N PHE A 241 7.75 23.70 -21.26
CA PHE A 241 6.78 24.11 -20.26
C PHE A 241 7.30 25.24 -19.37
N SER A 242 6.39 26.02 -18.80
CA SER A 242 6.71 27.05 -17.81
C SER A 242 5.87 26.82 -16.55
N LEU A 243 6.52 26.84 -15.40
CA LEU A 243 5.90 26.65 -14.09
C LEU A 243 5.86 28.00 -13.35
N PRO A 244 4.66 28.61 -13.21
CA PRO A 244 4.50 29.83 -12.43
C PRO A 244 4.45 29.53 -10.92
N LYS A 245 4.66 30.57 -10.10
CA LYS A 245 4.55 30.44 -8.63
C LYS A 245 3.19 29.89 -8.19
N GLY A 246 3.20 28.98 -7.22
CA GLY A 246 1.99 28.38 -6.64
C GLY A 246 1.29 27.34 -7.53
N ALA A 247 1.83 27.03 -8.70
CA ALA A 247 1.30 25.96 -9.53
C ALA A 247 1.54 24.59 -8.89
N ILE A 248 0.52 23.72 -8.97
CA ILE A 248 0.61 22.31 -8.60
C ILE A 248 0.56 21.51 -9.91
N VAL A 249 1.60 20.74 -10.18
CA VAL A 249 1.71 19.94 -11.41
C VAL A 249 1.73 18.47 -11.07
N GLY A 250 0.74 17.74 -11.60
CA GLY A 250 0.74 16.28 -11.58
C GLY A 250 1.48 15.75 -12.80
N ILE A 251 2.50 14.92 -12.58
CA ILE A 251 3.21 14.22 -13.66
C ILE A 251 2.71 12.78 -13.69
N ILE A 252 2.08 12.41 -14.80
CA ILE A 252 1.54 11.07 -15.02
C ILE A 252 2.26 10.39 -16.17
N GLY A 253 2.31 9.06 -16.14
CA GLY A 253 2.94 8.25 -17.18
C GLY A 253 3.33 6.88 -16.66
N GLY A 254 3.60 5.96 -17.58
CA GLY A 254 4.02 4.61 -17.24
C GLY A 254 5.33 4.52 -16.47
N ASN A 255 5.61 3.36 -15.90
CA ASN A 255 6.93 3.10 -15.32
C ASN A 255 8.01 3.14 -16.42
N GLY A 256 9.18 3.69 -16.10
CA GLY A 256 10.25 3.88 -17.07
C GLY A 256 10.03 4.98 -18.12
N ALA A 257 8.95 5.78 -18.02
CA ALA A 257 8.69 6.90 -18.93
C ALA A 257 9.58 8.15 -18.71
N GLY A 258 10.52 8.11 -17.76
CA GLY A 258 11.42 9.23 -17.47
C GLY A 258 10.92 10.24 -16.42
N LYS A 259 9.90 9.91 -15.63
CA LYS A 259 9.37 10.79 -14.56
C LYS A 259 10.42 11.16 -13.51
N SER A 260 11.10 10.15 -12.96
CA SER A 260 12.18 10.35 -11.97
C SER A 260 13.37 11.08 -12.59
N THR A 261 13.68 10.80 -13.85
CA THR A 261 14.70 11.52 -14.63
C THR A 261 14.37 13.00 -14.75
N LEU A 262 13.11 13.36 -15.00
CA LEU A 262 12.69 14.77 -15.02
C LEU A 262 12.91 15.44 -13.65
N PHE A 263 12.60 14.77 -12.54
CA PHE A 263 12.89 15.31 -11.20
C PHE A 263 14.39 15.48 -10.95
N LYS A 264 15.23 14.52 -11.34
CA LYS A 264 16.68 14.62 -11.23
C LYS A 264 17.24 15.79 -12.05
N MET A 265 16.71 16.03 -13.25
CA MET A 265 17.07 17.21 -14.04
C MET A 265 16.64 18.52 -13.39
N LEU A 266 15.41 18.57 -12.82
CA LEU A 266 14.95 19.73 -12.06
C LEU A 266 15.82 20.00 -10.83
N MET A 267 16.41 18.98 -10.23
CA MET A 267 17.32 19.11 -9.09
C MET A 267 18.76 19.36 -9.51
N GLN A 268 19.03 19.53 -10.81
CA GLN A 268 20.37 19.70 -11.37
C GLN A 268 21.31 18.53 -11.04
N MET A 269 20.77 17.36 -10.72
CA MET A 269 21.54 16.11 -10.53
C MET A 269 21.89 15.45 -11.86
N GLU A 270 21.09 15.71 -12.90
CA GLU A 270 21.32 15.27 -14.26
C GLU A 270 21.17 16.44 -15.23
N GLU A 271 21.99 16.46 -16.28
CA GLU A 271 21.91 17.47 -17.34
C GLU A 271 21.02 16.99 -18.50
N PRO A 272 20.26 17.90 -19.14
CA PRO A 272 19.56 17.58 -20.38
C PRO A 272 20.55 17.40 -21.54
N ASP A 273 20.26 16.48 -22.45
CA ASP A 273 21.10 16.26 -23.63
C ASP A 273 20.78 17.26 -24.75
N GLY A 274 19.66 17.98 -24.65
CA GLY A 274 19.28 19.07 -25.53
C GLY A 274 18.18 19.95 -24.94
N GLY A 275 18.02 21.14 -25.52
CA GLY A 275 17.12 22.18 -25.00
C GLY A 275 17.73 22.97 -23.85
N SER A 276 16.89 23.71 -23.12
CA SER A 276 17.29 24.44 -21.92
C SER A 276 16.32 24.21 -20.77
N LEU A 277 16.86 24.13 -19.55
CA LEU A 277 16.10 24.05 -18.31
C LEU A 277 16.62 25.13 -17.36
N LYS A 278 15.79 26.15 -17.10
CA LYS A 278 16.10 27.27 -16.22
C LYS A 278 15.28 27.16 -14.94
N ILE A 279 15.93 27.35 -13.82
CA ILE A 279 15.33 27.33 -12.50
C ILE A 279 15.52 28.71 -11.87
N GLY A 280 14.45 29.26 -11.30
CA GLY A 280 14.50 30.56 -10.64
C GLY A 280 15.41 30.54 -9.41
N GLU A 281 16.17 31.62 -9.18
CA GLU A 281 17.14 31.71 -8.07
C GLU A 281 16.51 31.55 -6.67
N SER A 282 15.23 31.91 -6.54
CA SER A 282 14.47 31.80 -5.28
C SER A 282 13.95 30.39 -4.97
N VAL A 283 14.17 29.41 -5.87
CA VAL A 283 13.62 28.06 -5.73
C VAL A 283 14.48 27.25 -4.77
N ASN A 284 13.86 26.72 -3.72
CA ASN A 284 14.46 25.73 -2.84
C ASN A 284 13.69 24.41 -2.98
N PHE A 285 14.38 23.35 -3.38
CA PHE A 285 13.77 22.04 -3.62
C PHE A 285 13.65 21.25 -2.31
N MET A 286 12.48 20.65 -2.12
CA MET A 286 12.27 19.57 -1.17
C MET A 286 11.98 18.31 -1.98
N TYR A 287 12.93 17.36 -1.97
CA TYR A 287 12.80 16.10 -2.68
C TYR A 287 12.41 14.98 -1.72
N VAL A 288 11.49 14.14 -2.14
CA VAL A 288 11.18 12.87 -1.47
C VAL A 288 11.33 11.80 -2.53
N ASP A 289 12.35 10.94 -2.37
CA ASP A 289 12.56 9.82 -3.27
C ASP A 289 11.54 8.71 -3.01
N GLN A 290 11.28 7.91 -4.03
CA GLN A 290 10.54 6.65 -3.92
C GLN A 290 11.37 5.59 -3.19
N SER A 291 12.71 5.65 -3.30
CA SER A 291 13.58 4.76 -2.54
C SER A 291 13.64 5.19 -1.07
N ARG A 292 13.33 4.28 -0.15
CA ARG A 292 13.54 4.49 1.30
C ARG A 292 14.99 4.18 1.73
N GLU A 293 15.91 4.21 0.78
CA GLU A 293 17.33 3.93 0.99
C GLU A 293 17.92 5.03 1.87
N GLY A 294 18.49 4.64 3.01
CA GLY A 294 19.09 5.57 3.98
C GLY A 294 18.42 5.59 5.36
N LEU A 295 17.25 4.96 5.53
CA LEU A 295 16.63 4.77 6.84
C LEU A 295 17.33 3.65 7.61
N ASP A 296 17.69 3.91 8.86
CA ASP A 296 18.26 2.92 9.77
C ASP A 296 17.15 2.20 10.54
N ALA A 297 17.02 0.88 10.31
CA ALA A 297 15.99 0.05 10.95
C ALA A 297 16.17 -0.08 12.47
N GLU A 298 17.37 0.20 12.99
CA GLU A 298 17.65 0.12 14.43
C GLU A 298 17.28 1.41 15.18
N LYS A 299 17.05 2.51 14.46
CA LYS A 299 16.66 3.78 15.08
C LYS A 299 15.16 3.88 15.26
N THR A 300 14.75 4.57 16.32
CA THR A 300 13.36 4.95 16.50
C THR A 300 12.94 6.03 15.49
N VAL A 301 11.64 6.12 15.22
CA VAL A 301 11.07 7.20 14.38
C VAL A 301 11.46 8.59 14.89
N PHE A 302 11.58 8.75 16.22
CA PHE A 302 12.04 10.01 16.82
C PHE A 302 13.48 10.32 16.42
N GLU A 303 14.39 9.37 16.65
CA GLU A 303 15.81 9.51 16.33
C GLU A 303 16.06 9.80 14.85
N GLU A 304 15.36 9.11 13.96
CA GLU A 304 15.60 9.24 12.53
C GLU A 304 15.08 10.57 11.96
N VAL A 305 13.97 11.10 12.49
CA VAL A 305 13.41 12.36 12.00
C VAL A 305 14.06 13.59 12.67
N THR A 306 14.46 13.47 13.94
CA THR A 306 14.88 14.62 14.75
C THR A 306 16.35 14.62 15.09
N ASN A 307 17.10 13.55 14.78
CA ASN A 307 18.47 13.35 15.23
C ASN A 307 18.63 13.51 16.76
N ASN A 308 17.62 13.11 17.54
CA ASN A 308 17.52 13.29 18.99
C ASN A 308 17.39 14.73 19.49
N ASP A 309 17.11 15.69 18.61
CA ASP A 309 16.83 17.06 19.04
C ASP A 309 15.40 17.20 19.58
N ASP A 310 15.26 17.89 20.73
CA ASP A 310 13.97 18.21 21.35
C ASP A 310 13.20 19.30 20.58
N GLU A 311 13.90 20.06 19.73
CA GLU A 311 13.35 21.08 18.87
C GLU A 311 13.83 20.91 17.42
N ILE A 312 12.92 20.93 16.46
CA ILE A 312 13.23 20.94 15.04
C ILE A 312 12.85 22.29 14.41
N THR A 313 13.63 22.72 13.43
CA THR A 313 13.33 23.93 12.65
C THR A 313 12.61 23.54 11.37
N LEU A 314 11.36 23.97 11.26
CA LEU A 314 10.48 23.76 10.11
C LEU A 314 10.32 25.07 9.34
N GLY A 315 11.13 25.25 8.29
CA GLY A 315 11.21 26.51 7.54
C GLY A 315 11.69 27.65 8.44
N THR A 316 10.78 28.53 8.85
CA THR A 316 11.09 29.69 9.72
C THR A 316 10.66 29.52 11.17
N ARG A 317 10.07 28.38 11.53
CA ARG A 317 9.54 28.13 12.88
C ARG A 317 10.29 27.00 13.57
N THR A 318 10.65 27.21 14.82
CA THR A 318 11.13 26.15 15.70
C THR A 318 9.92 25.54 16.42
N VAL A 319 9.81 24.22 16.38
CA VAL A 319 8.72 23.47 17.04
C VAL A 319 9.30 22.36 17.89
N ASN A 320 8.60 22.01 18.97
CA ASN A 320 8.96 20.85 19.76
C ASN A 320 8.80 19.57 18.93
N SER A 321 9.86 18.77 18.86
CA SER A 321 9.96 17.60 18.00
C SER A 321 8.93 16.53 18.31
N ARG A 322 8.65 16.30 19.60
CA ARG A 322 7.64 15.31 20.04
C ARG A 322 6.22 15.75 19.69
N ALA A 323 5.93 17.04 19.84
CA ALA A 323 4.64 17.59 19.44
C ALA A 323 4.43 17.48 17.92
N TYR A 324 5.47 17.72 17.12
CA TYR A 324 5.42 17.56 15.66
C TYR A 324 5.18 16.10 15.24
N LEU A 325 5.94 15.17 15.82
CA LEU A 325 5.83 13.75 15.52
C LEU A 325 4.49 13.15 15.98
N GLY A 326 3.98 13.59 17.14
CA GLY A 326 2.69 13.14 17.67
C GLY A 326 1.49 13.53 16.80
N VAL A 327 1.62 14.56 15.96
CA VAL A 327 0.59 15.00 15.00
C VAL A 327 0.79 14.38 13.63
N SER A 328 2.02 14.07 13.22
CA SER A 328 2.34 13.72 11.83
C SER A 328 2.57 12.22 11.58
N PHE A 329 2.89 11.42 12.62
CA PHE A 329 3.36 10.04 12.45
C PHE A 329 2.63 8.97 13.26
N VAL A 330 1.64 9.33 14.09
CA VAL A 330 0.80 8.32 14.76
C VAL A 330 -0.29 7.89 13.80
N THR A 331 0.07 7.09 12.80
CA THR A 331 -0.89 6.36 11.98
C THR A 331 -1.14 4.99 12.62
N SER A 332 -2.33 4.76 13.15
CA SER A 332 -2.83 3.40 13.21
C SER A 332 -2.97 2.93 11.75
N VAL A 333 -2.21 1.91 11.36
CA VAL A 333 -2.38 1.30 10.04
C VAL A 333 -3.73 0.59 10.07
N GLU A 334 -4.77 1.22 9.51
CA GLU A 334 -6.03 0.54 9.23
C GLU A 334 -5.76 -0.45 8.09
N LEU A 335 -5.42 -1.69 8.44
CA LEU A 335 -5.33 -2.77 7.46
C LEU A 335 -6.76 -3.11 7.01
N THR A 336 -7.06 -2.80 5.75
CA THR A 336 -8.24 -3.36 5.08
C THR A 336 -7.79 -4.63 4.36
N VAL A 337 -8.18 -5.78 4.91
CA VAL A 337 -7.95 -7.08 4.27
C VAL A 337 -9.16 -7.36 3.40
N VAL A 338 -8.95 -7.84 2.19
CA VAL A 338 -10.00 -8.17 1.23
C VAL A 338 -10.01 -9.67 1.09
N LEU A 339 -11.19 -10.27 1.17
CA LEU A 339 -11.37 -11.71 0.97
C LEU A 339 -12.17 -11.93 -0.31
N PHE A 340 -11.77 -12.90 -1.11
CA PHE A 340 -12.42 -13.29 -2.35
C PHE A 340 -12.67 -14.80 -2.34
N GLY A 341 -13.90 -15.22 -2.62
CA GLY A 341 -14.27 -16.63 -2.74
C GLY A 341 -14.83 -17.26 -1.44
N ILE A 342 -15.70 -18.27 -1.62
CA ILE A 342 -16.46 -18.97 -0.58
C ILE A 342 -15.50 -19.66 0.40
N CYS A 343 -15.16 -18.99 1.50
CA CYS A 343 -14.35 -19.57 2.56
C CYS A 343 -15.27 -20.25 3.59
N THR A 344 -15.59 -21.53 3.36
CA THR A 344 -16.01 -22.40 4.47
C THR A 344 -14.77 -22.82 5.25
N ALA A 345 -14.86 -22.84 6.59
CA ALA A 345 -13.74 -23.11 7.48
C ALA A 345 -12.98 -24.43 7.22
N ASP A 346 -13.59 -25.37 6.50
CA ASP A 346 -13.01 -26.68 6.16
C ASP A 346 -12.03 -26.63 4.97
N THR A 347 -12.06 -25.58 4.12
CA THR A 347 -11.27 -25.52 2.88
C THR A 347 -9.81 -25.08 3.07
N LEU A 348 -9.45 -24.57 4.26
CA LEU A 348 -8.10 -24.05 4.57
C LEU A 348 -7.05 -25.13 4.85
N LEU A 349 -7.44 -26.39 5.04
CA LEU A 349 -6.55 -27.46 5.51
C LEU A 349 -5.89 -28.29 4.39
N ALA A 350 -6.19 -28.02 3.11
CA ALA A 350 -5.76 -28.86 1.99
C ALA A 350 -5.20 -28.11 0.75
N THR A 351 -4.88 -26.82 0.88
CA THR A 351 -4.55 -25.94 -0.25
C THR A 351 -3.07 -25.56 -0.31
N ASN A 352 -2.53 -25.46 -1.53
CA ASN A 352 -1.21 -24.90 -1.75
C ASN A 352 -1.28 -23.37 -1.60
N ILE A 353 -0.80 -22.85 -0.47
CA ILE A 353 -0.82 -21.43 -0.13
C ILE A 353 0.45 -20.77 -0.66
N THR A 354 0.31 -19.72 -1.47
CA THR A 354 1.45 -18.87 -1.88
C THR A 354 1.25 -17.44 -1.36
N ILE A 355 2.26 -16.92 -0.65
CA ILE A 355 2.19 -15.64 0.06
C ILE A 355 3.17 -14.63 -0.55
N VAL A 356 2.68 -13.44 -0.91
CA VAL A 356 3.52 -12.26 -1.16
C VAL A 356 3.38 -11.35 0.05
N VAL A 357 4.41 -11.31 0.90
CA VAL A 357 4.52 -10.34 2.00
C VAL A 357 5.50 -9.24 1.58
N GLN A 358 5.15 -7.99 1.89
CA GLN A 358 6.07 -6.87 1.79
C GLN A 358 7.20 -7.05 2.82
N LEU A 359 8.42 -7.38 2.37
CA LEU A 359 9.63 -7.25 3.19
C LEU A 359 10.21 -5.84 3.02
#